data_AF-A0AB39CTU9-F1
#
_entry.id   AF-A0AB39CTU9-F1
#
_cell.length_a   1.000
_cell.length_b   1.000
_cell.length_c   1.000
_cell.angle_alpha   90.00
_cell.angle_beta   90.00
_cell.angle_gamma   90.00
#
_symmetry.space_group_name_H-M   'P 1'
#
loop_
_entity.id
_entity.type
_entity.pdbx_description
1 polymer ?
#
loop_
_entity_poly.entity_id
_entity_poly.type
_entity_poly.pdbx_seq_one_letter_code
_entity_poly.pdbx_strand_id
1 'polypeptide(L)'
;MADPHWYVMSRIGLLTLCADEADARESAGRFDKEWPDAAPHRAVQLVAVEDMDALLAERDRMRDALASIIDIAPRPAVIEIARAAIAQEGS
;
A
#
# COMPACT_ATOMS: atom_id res chain seq x y z
N MET A 1 -12.77 12.93 -1.85
CA MET A 1 -11.77 12.04 -2.48
C MET A 1 -12.46 10.71 -2.64
N ALA A 2 -12.44 10.12 -3.84
CA ALA A 2 -12.96 8.76 -4.02
C ALA A 2 -12.09 7.82 -3.17
N ASP A 3 -12.73 6.94 -2.41
CA ASP A 3 -12.03 5.90 -1.65
C ASP A 3 -11.27 5.01 -2.64
N PRO A 4 -9.94 4.80 -2.49
CA PRO A 4 -9.20 3.98 -3.42
C PRO A 4 -9.71 2.54 -3.37
N HIS A 5 -10.31 2.07 -4.47
CA HIS A 5 -10.77 0.69 -4.58
C HIS A 5 -9.56 -0.25 -4.61
N TRP A 6 -9.45 -1.08 -3.57
CA TRP A 6 -8.43 -2.11 -3.45
C TRP A 6 -8.92 -3.43 -4.01
N TYR A 7 -8.02 -4.14 -4.67
CA TYR A 7 -8.30 -5.43 -5.29
C TYR A 7 -7.23 -6.45 -4.95
N VAL A 8 -7.63 -7.73 -4.99
CA VAL A 8 -6.69 -8.84 -5.16
C VAL A 8 -6.67 -9.25 -6.62
N MET A 9 -5.51 -9.15 -7.25
CA MET A 9 -5.26 -9.61 -8.62
C MET A 9 -4.55 -10.95 -8.60
N SER A 10 -5.13 -11.96 -9.24
CA SER A 10 -4.47 -13.25 -9.47
C SER A 10 -3.56 -13.20 -10.71
N ARG A 11 -2.65 -14.17 -10.85
CA ARG A 11 -1.78 -14.30 -12.03
C ARG A 11 -2.55 -14.50 -13.33
N ILE A 12 -3.75 -15.09 -13.25
CA ILE A 12 -4.62 -15.33 -14.40
C ILE A 12 -5.51 -14.13 -14.75
N GLY A 13 -5.34 -12.99 -14.06
CA GLY A 13 -6.06 -11.75 -14.34
C GLY A 13 -7.44 -11.65 -13.71
N LEU A 14 -7.77 -12.50 -12.72
CA LEU A 14 -8.99 -12.34 -11.93
C LEU A 14 -8.79 -11.22 -10.91
N LEU A 15 -9.80 -10.36 -10.76
CA LEU A 15 -9.80 -9.25 -9.80
C LEU A 15 -10.95 -9.41 -8.82
N THR A 16 -10.62 -9.46 -7.54
CA THR A 16 -11.60 -9.47 -6.44
C THR A 16 -11.54 -8.13 -5.72
N LEU A 17 -12.66 -7.41 -5.67
CA LEU A 17 -12.77 -6.15 -4.92
C LEU A 17 -12.70 -6.41 -3.41
N CYS A 18 -11.94 -5.60 -2.70
CA CYS A 18 -11.72 -5.64 -1.25
C CYS A 18 -12.23 -4.35 -0.59
N ALA A 19 -12.44 -4.42 0.72
CA ALA A 19 -12.90 -3.27 1.50
C ALA A 19 -11.83 -2.17 1.57
N ASP A 20 -10.57 -2.56 1.77
CA ASP A 20 -9.43 -1.66 1.91
C ASP A 20 -8.10 -2.39 1.59
N GLU A 21 -6.98 -1.71 1.83
CA GLU A 21 -5.63 -2.26 1.62
C GLU A 21 -5.34 -3.48 2.51
N ALA A 22 -5.77 -3.45 3.77
CA ALA A 22 -5.46 -4.48 4.74
C ALA A 22 -6.19 -5.77 4.38
N ASP A 23 -7.48 -5.67 4.04
CA ASP A 23 -8.28 -6.77 3.54
C ASP A 23 -7.69 -7.36 2.25
N ALA A 24 -7.26 -6.51 1.30
CA ALA A 24 -6.62 -6.99 0.07
C ALA A 24 -5.31 -7.74 0.35
N ARG A 25 -4.48 -7.27 1.29
CA ARG A 25 -3.21 -7.94 1.66
C ARG A 25 -3.45 -9.28 2.35
N GLU A 26 -4.40 -9.32 3.29
CA GLU A 26 -4.78 -10.56 3.98
C GLU A 26 -5.35 -11.57 2.97
N SER A 27 -6.30 -11.12 2.15
CA SER A 27 -6.95 -11.96 1.16
C SER A 27 -5.97 -12.49 0.11
N ALA A 28 -5.00 -11.69 -0.36
CA ALA A 28 -3.97 -12.18 -1.27
C ALA A 28 -3.15 -13.34 -0.68
N GLY A 29 -2.73 -13.23 0.60
CA GLY A 29 -1.98 -14.30 1.27
C GLY A 29 -2.82 -15.55 1.55
N ARG A 30 -4.13 -15.40 1.77
CA ARG A 30 -5.08 -16.51 1.87
C ARG A 30 -5.30 -17.18 0.51
N PHE A 31 -5.50 -16.39 -0.54
CA PHE A 31 -5.81 -16.87 -1.89
C PHE A 31 -4.65 -17.65 -2.51
N ASP A 32 -3.40 -17.29 -2.18
CA ASP A 32 -2.24 -18.10 -2.57
C ASP A 32 -2.28 -19.52 -2.01
N LYS A 33 -2.92 -19.74 -0.85
CA LYS A 33 -3.07 -21.06 -0.22
C LYS A 33 -4.29 -21.80 -0.76
N GLU A 34 -5.39 -21.10 -0.99
CA GLU A 34 -6.66 -21.67 -1.46
C GLU A 34 -6.63 -22.01 -2.96
N TRP A 35 -5.96 -21.17 -3.76
CA TRP A 35 -5.87 -21.29 -5.22
C TRP A 35 -4.42 -21.19 -5.71
N PRO A 36 -3.57 -22.18 -5.39
CA PRO A 36 -2.14 -22.13 -5.71
C PRO A 36 -1.86 -22.04 -7.22
N ASP A 37 -2.73 -22.58 -8.08
CA ASP A 37 -2.57 -22.49 -9.54
C ASP A 37 -2.74 -21.05 -10.07
N ALA A 38 -3.53 -20.23 -9.37
CA ALA A 38 -3.78 -18.83 -9.71
C ALA A 38 -2.80 -17.86 -9.02
N ALA A 39 -1.94 -18.36 -8.14
CA ALA A 39 -0.88 -17.59 -7.48
C ALA A 39 0.19 -17.08 -8.49
N PRO A 40 0.94 -16.01 -8.18
CA PRO A 40 0.81 -15.18 -6.98
C PRO A 40 -0.38 -14.23 -7.07
N HIS A 41 -1.12 -14.09 -5.98
CA HIS A 41 -2.13 -13.07 -5.77
C HIS A 41 -1.47 -11.81 -5.21
N ARG A 42 -1.89 -10.64 -5.69
CA ARG A 42 -1.31 -9.34 -5.32
C ARG A 42 -2.41 -8.38 -4.92
N ALA A 43 -2.24 -7.73 -3.77
CA ALA A 43 -3.02 -6.55 -3.41
C ALA A 43 -2.60 -5.38 -4.32
N VAL A 44 -3.56 -4.80 -5.04
CA VAL A 44 -3.33 -3.71 -6.00
C VAL A 44 -4.43 -2.67 -5.90
N GLN A 45 -4.10 -1.41 -6.24
CA GLN A 45 -5.08 -0.39 -6.59
C GLN A 45 -5.20 -0.34 -8.11
N LEU A 46 -6.43 -0.19 -8.60
CA LEU A 46 -6.68 0.08 -10.02
C LEU A 46 -6.91 1.56 -10.22
N VAL A 47 -6.31 2.10 -11.28
CA VAL A 47 -6.41 3.52 -11.65
C VAL A 47 -6.65 3.61 -13.16
N ALA A 48 -7.33 4.66 -13.59
CA ALA A 48 -7.50 4.93 -15.01
C ALA A 48 -6.13 5.23 -15.65
N VAL A 49 -5.91 4.77 -16.89
CA VAL A 49 -4.60 4.89 -17.54
C VAL A 49 -4.26 6.37 -17.79
N GLU A 50 -5.27 7.16 -18.12
CA GLU A 50 -5.20 8.62 -18.29
C GLU A 50 -4.70 9.36 -17.03
N ASP A 51 -4.88 8.77 -15.84
CA ASP A 51 -4.44 9.35 -14.56
C ASP A 51 -3.06 8.84 -14.12
N MET A 52 -2.50 7.83 -14.79
CA MET A 52 -1.30 7.11 -14.33
C MET A 52 -0.10 8.04 -14.18
N ASP A 53 0.17 8.88 -15.19
CA ASP A 53 1.33 9.78 -15.17
C ASP A 53 1.25 10.79 -14.02
N ALA A 54 0.05 11.31 -13.75
CA ALA A 54 -0.19 12.25 -12.65
C ALA A 54 0.02 11.58 -11.28
N LEU A 55 -0.49 10.35 -11.12
CA LEU A 55 -0.35 9.58 -9.89
C LEU A 55 1.10 9.14 -9.63
N LEU A 56 1.84 8.76 -10.67
CA LEU A 56 3.27 8.45 -10.56
C LEU A 56 4.07 9.69 -10.14
N ALA A 57 3.78 10.84 -10.74
CA ALA A 57 4.42 12.11 -10.38
C ALA A 57 4.10 12.54 -8.93
N GLU A 58 2.86 12.34 -8.47
CA GLU A 58 2.47 12.58 -7.08
C GLU A 58 3.21 11.65 -6.12
N ARG A 59 3.23 10.33 -6.40
CA ARG A 59 3.96 9.34 -5.60
C ARG A 59 5.43 9.69 -5.47
N ASP A 60 6.08 10.11 -6.56
CA ASP A 60 7.49 10.47 -6.56
C ASP A 60 7.74 11.75 -5.74
N ARG A 61 6.85 12.76 -5.86
CA ARG A 61 6.89 13.94 -4.98
C ARG A 61 6.73 13.59 -3.50
N MET A 62 5.78 12.71 -3.16
CA MET A 62 5.61 12.26 -1.78
C MET A 62 6.82 11.49 -1.26
N ARG A 63 7.43 10.64 -2.11
CA ARG A 63 8.66 9.90 -1.76
C ARG A 63 9.83 10.85 -1.49
N ASP A 64 10.01 11.85 -2.35
CA ASP A 64 11.08 12.84 -2.20
C ASP A 64 10.88 13.70 -0.94
N ALA A 65 9.63 14.10 -0.65
CA ALA A 65 9.30 14.81 0.58
C ALA A 65 9.59 13.95 1.83
N LEU A 66 9.23 12.67 1.81
CA LEU A 66 9.55 11.74 2.91
C LEU A 66 11.05 11.57 3.11
N ALA A 67 11.82 11.41 2.02
CA ALA A 67 13.27 11.30 2.08
C ALA A 67 13.90 12.56 2.68
N SER A 68 13.42 13.75 2.30
CA SER A 68 13.88 15.02 2.87
C SER A 68 13.61 15.13 4.37
N ILE A 69 12.45 14.67 4.85
CA ILE A 69 12.13 14.66 6.29
C ILE A 69 13.11 13.75 7.06
N ILE A 70 13.40 12.57 6.51
CA ILE A 70 14.34 11.61 7.12
C ILE A 70 15.76 12.18 7.17
N ASP A 71 16.17 12.94 6.15
CA ASP A 71 17.51 13.53 6.06
C ASP A 71 17.68 14.77 6.97
N ILE A 72 16.59 15.51 7.22
CA ILE A 72 16.59 16.67 8.14
C ILE A 72 16.54 16.23 9.61
N ALA A 73 15.91 15.09 9.92
CA ALA A 73 15.85 14.57 11.29
C ALA A 73 17.13 13.79 11.63
N PRO A 74 17.90 14.16 12.68
CA PRO A 74 19.01 13.31 13.11
C PRO A 74 18.46 11.92 13.48
N ARG A 75 19.07 10.85 12.97
CA ARG A 75 18.66 9.43 13.18
C ARG A 75 18.00 9.08 14.54
N PRO A 76 18.46 9.58 15.71
CA PRO A 76 17.77 9.35 16.98
C PRO A 76 16.34 9.95 17.08
N ALA A 77 16.04 11.07 16.43
CA ALA A 77 14.73 11.70 16.48
C ALA A 77 13.64 10.93 15.69
N VAL A 78 14.01 10.31 14.56
CA VAL A 78 13.09 9.48 13.75
C VAL A 78 12.63 8.25 14.55
N ILE A 79 13.53 7.66 15.33
CA ILE A 79 13.22 6.51 16.19
C ILE A 79 12.22 6.91 17.29
N GLU A 80 12.38 8.07 17.91
CA GLU A 80 11.48 8.54 18.97
C GLU A 80 10.09 8.92 18.44
N ILE A 81 10.01 9.53 17.25
CA ILE A 81 8.73 9.79 16.58
C ILE A 81 8.02 8.48 16.23
N ALA A 82 8.74 7.49 15.67
CA ALA A 82 8.19 6.18 15.37
C ALA A 82 7.72 5.44 16.64
N ARG A 83 8.46 5.50 17.74
CA ARG A 83 8.04 4.94 19.05
C ARG A 83 6.77 5.62 19.58
N ALA A 84 6.70 6.95 19.49
CA ALA A 84 5.56 7.72 19.99
C ALA A 84 4.28 7.47 19.18
N ALA A 85 4.40 7.21 17.87
CA ALA A 85 3.27 6.84 17.02
C ALA A 85 2.74 5.43 17.37
N ILE A 86 3.63 4.45 17.53
CA ILE A 86 3.26 3.07 17.92
C ILE A 86 2.62 3.03 19.32
N ALA A 87 3.05 3.90 20.25
CA ALA A 87 2.47 3.98 21.59
C ALA A 87 1.05 4.55 21.62
N GLN A 88 0.64 5.33 20.62
CA GLN A 88 -0.70 5.92 20.55
C GLN A 88 -1.75 4.97 19.94
N GLU A 89 -1.34 3.90 19.26
CA GLU A 89 -2.23 2.87 18.71
C GLU A 89 -2.61 1.78 19.74
N GLY A 90 -2.06 1.84 20.96
CA GLY A 90 -2.24 0.83 22.01
C GLY A 90 -3.05 1.27 23.23
N SER A 91 -3.79 2.39 23.18
CA SER A 91 -4.62 2.88 24.28
C SER A 91 -6.11 2.88 23.98
#